data_AF-A0A1S3IVZ9-F1
#
_entry.id   AF-A0A1S3IVZ9-F1
#
_cell.length_a   1.000
_cell.length_b   1.000
_cell.length_c   1.000
_cell.angle_alpha   90.00
_cell.angle_beta   90.00
_cell.angle_gamma   90.00
#
_symmetry.space_group_name_H-M   'P 1'
#
loop_
_entity.id
_entity.type
_entity.pdbx_description
1 polymer ?
#
loop_
_entity_poly.entity_id
_entity_poly.type
_entity_poly.pdbx_seq_one_letter_code
_entity_poly.pdbx_strand_id
1 'polypeptide(L)'
;MMAASAVSTRKIVLIAVVTAAIVLVIVAVVVGIVIGVTLKTENTPSVRYGSVIKLPPENYQKYKELHANVWPEVLDRLSKSNIRNYVIYYSNETSLLFSHFEYIGTNYAADMKAIADDPKTLEWWRINCPLQESFTWTDSKQLYEGGTGNWWAPMQEVFHDGHSAVKFL
;
A
#
# COMPACT_ATOMS: atom_id res chain seq x y z
N MET A 1 -62.71 37.64 -13.92
CA MET A 1 -62.23 36.29 -13.51
C MET A 1 -60.97 35.81 -14.26
N MET A 2 -60.60 36.34 -15.42
CA MET A 2 -59.47 35.82 -16.23
C MET A 2 -58.05 36.23 -15.77
N ALA A 3 -57.88 37.35 -15.06
CA ALA A 3 -56.55 37.85 -14.68
C ALA A 3 -55.88 37.04 -13.54
N ALA A 4 -56.67 36.43 -12.65
CA ALA A 4 -56.14 35.69 -11.49
C ALA A 4 -55.55 34.31 -11.88
N SER A 5 -56.07 33.66 -12.93
CA SER A 5 -55.57 32.35 -13.38
C SER A 5 -54.20 32.46 -14.06
N ALA A 6 -53.99 33.50 -14.88
CA ALA A 6 -52.71 33.73 -15.55
C ALA A 6 -51.56 34.04 -14.57
N VAL A 7 -51.84 34.75 -13.47
CA VAL A 7 -50.87 35.01 -12.39
C VAL A 7 -50.53 33.72 -11.63
N SER A 8 -51.52 32.85 -11.37
CA SER A 8 -51.31 31.54 -10.75
C SER A 8 -50.45 30.62 -11.62
N THR A 9 -50.75 30.54 -12.91
CA THR A 9 -49.95 29.76 -13.87
C THR A 9 -48.51 30.25 -13.98
N ARG A 10 -48.28 31.57 -14.01
CA ARG A 10 -46.92 32.14 -14.02
C ARG A 10 -46.14 31.81 -12.75
N LYS A 11 -46.79 31.81 -11.58
CA LYS A 11 -46.16 31.40 -10.31
C LYS A 11 -45.78 29.92 -10.31
N ILE A 12 -46.66 29.04 -10.81
CA ILE A 12 -46.39 27.60 -10.89
C ILE A 12 -45.24 27.31 -11.85
N VAL A 13 -45.22 27.95 -13.02
CA VAL A 13 -44.12 27.84 -13.99
C VAL A 13 -42.81 28.36 -13.40
N LEU A 14 -42.84 29.50 -12.70
CA LEU A 14 -41.65 30.05 -12.04
C LEU A 14 -41.11 29.10 -10.96
N ILE A 15 -41.97 28.53 -10.12
CA ILE A 15 -41.58 27.56 -9.09
C ILE A 15 -40.95 26.32 -9.75
N ALA A 16 -41.58 25.76 -10.79
CA ALA A 16 -41.05 24.59 -11.49
C ALA A 16 -39.67 24.86 -12.12
N VAL A 17 -39.48 26.05 -12.72
CA VAL A 17 -38.19 26.47 -13.29
C VAL A 17 -37.13 26.64 -12.20
N VAL A 18 -37.47 27.25 -11.06
CA VAL A 18 -36.55 27.42 -9.93
C VAL A 18 -36.17 26.07 -9.32
N THR A 19 -37.12 25.16 -9.13
CA THR A 19 -36.86 23.79 -8.64
C THR A 19 -35.96 23.01 -9.58
N ALA A 20 -36.22 23.07 -10.90
CA ALA A 20 -35.37 22.41 -11.90
C ALA A 20 -33.94 22.98 -11.89
N ALA A 21 -33.78 24.30 -11.76
CA ALA A 21 -32.47 24.95 -11.65
C ALA A 21 -31.71 24.52 -10.39
N ILE A 22 -32.39 24.42 -9.24
CA ILE A 22 -31.78 23.94 -7.98
C ILE A 22 -31.31 22.48 -8.13
N VAL A 23 -32.13 21.61 -8.72
CA VAL A 23 -31.76 20.21 -8.95
C VAL A 23 -30.53 20.10 -9.87
N LEU A 24 -30.47 20.89 -10.95
CA LEU A 24 -29.31 20.94 -11.84
C LEU A 24 -28.03 21.38 -11.12
N VAL A 25 -28.12 22.38 -10.24
CA VAL A 25 -26.97 22.84 -9.43
C VAL A 25 -26.51 21.74 -8.47
N ILE A 26 -27.44 21.06 -7.79
CA ILE A 26 -27.11 19.96 -6.88
C ILE A 26 -26.44 18.80 -7.64
N VAL A 27 -26.97 18.42 -8.80
CA VAL A 27 -26.39 17.37 -9.65
C VAL A 27 -24.98 17.77 -10.10
N ALA A 28 -24.77 19.01 -10.55
CA ALA A 28 -23.45 19.50 -10.95
C ALA A 28 -22.44 19.47 -9.79
N VAL A 29 -22.86 19.84 -8.58
CA VAL A 29 -22.02 19.78 -7.37
C VAL A 29 -21.67 18.33 -7.02
N VAL A 30 -22.65 17.41 -7.02
CA VAL A 30 -22.41 15.99 -6.73
C VAL A 30 -21.49 15.36 -7.76
N VAL A 31 -21.70 15.63 -9.06
CA VAL A 31 -20.82 15.16 -10.15
C VAL A 31 -19.41 15.73 -9.97
N GLY A 32 -19.28 17.01 -9.65
CA GLY A 32 -17.99 17.64 -9.37
C GLY A 32 -17.25 17.02 -8.17
N ILE A 33 -17.98 16.66 -7.10
CA ILE A 33 -17.42 15.96 -5.94
C ILE A 33 -16.98 14.54 -6.33
N VAL A 34 -17.82 13.77 -7.03
CA VAL A 34 -17.50 12.41 -7.46
C VAL A 34 -16.28 12.41 -8.39
N ILE A 35 -16.26 13.29 -9.40
CA ILE A 35 -15.10 13.46 -10.28
C ILE A 35 -13.85 13.87 -9.49
N GLY A 36 -13.97 14.82 -8.56
CA GLY A 36 -12.86 15.25 -7.72
C GLY A 36 -12.30 14.14 -6.82
N VAL A 37 -13.15 13.23 -6.34
CA VAL A 37 -12.74 12.04 -5.57
C VAL A 37 -12.08 11.00 -6.47
N THR A 38 -12.63 10.72 -7.66
CA THR A 38 -12.06 9.76 -8.62
C THR A 38 -10.75 10.24 -9.24
N LEU A 39 -10.55 11.54 -9.45
CA LEU A 39 -9.29 12.09 -9.95
C LEU A 39 -8.18 12.12 -8.89
N LYS A 40 -8.52 12.14 -7.61
CA LYS A 40 -7.53 12.15 -6.52
C LYS A 40 -6.83 10.80 -6.33
N THR A 41 -7.37 9.72 -6.88
CA THR A 41 -6.85 8.36 -6.68
C THR A 41 -5.72 7.96 -7.63
N GLU A 42 -5.37 8.76 -8.65
CA GLU A 42 -4.37 8.34 -9.65
C GLU A 42 -2.92 8.79 -9.38
N ASN A 43 -2.61 9.51 -8.30
CA ASN A 43 -1.27 10.09 -8.14
C ASN A 43 -0.77 10.15 -6.68
N THR A 44 -1.06 9.15 -5.84
CA THR A 44 -0.28 9.02 -4.59
C THR A 44 1.07 8.41 -4.96
N PRO A 45 2.19 9.13 -4.81
CA PRO A 45 3.50 8.56 -5.11
C PRO A 45 3.75 7.36 -4.20
N SER A 46 4.08 6.20 -4.77
CA SER A 46 4.47 5.05 -3.97
C SER A 46 5.79 5.34 -3.24
N VAL A 47 5.85 4.97 -1.96
CA VAL A 47 7.08 5.00 -1.19
C VAL A 47 7.80 3.68 -1.40
N ARG A 48 9.06 3.73 -1.85
CA ARG A 48 9.87 2.54 -2.11
C ARG A 48 10.70 2.19 -0.89
N TYR A 49 10.77 0.89 -0.61
CA TYR A 49 11.55 0.35 0.50
C TYR A 49 12.53 -0.67 -0.04
N GLY A 50 13.80 -0.50 0.32
CA GLY A 50 14.87 -1.47 0.12
C GLY A 50 15.29 -2.07 1.46
N SER A 51 15.58 -3.36 1.50
CA SER A 51 16.18 -4.00 2.68
C SER A 51 17.08 -5.16 2.29
N VAL A 52 18.00 -5.51 3.19
CA VAL A 52 18.98 -6.58 2.99
C VAL A 52 19.03 -7.52 4.20
N ILE A 53 19.22 -8.81 3.93
CA ILE A 53 19.45 -9.83 4.94
C ILE A 53 20.41 -10.88 4.38
N LYS A 54 21.07 -11.66 5.24
CA LYS A 54 21.88 -12.79 4.77
C LYS A 54 21.01 -14.03 4.57
N LEU A 55 21.36 -14.82 3.57
CA LEU A 55 20.84 -16.16 3.35
C LEU A 55 22.03 -17.09 3.10
N PRO A 56 22.45 -17.88 4.09
CA PRO A 56 23.53 -18.85 3.92
C PRO A 56 23.30 -19.74 2.68
N PRO A 57 24.34 -20.03 1.86
CA PRO A 57 24.20 -20.77 0.62
C PRO A 57 23.49 -22.13 0.76
N GLU A 58 23.71 -22.82 1.87
CA GLU A 58 23.06 -24.09 2.20
C GLU A 58 21.53 -24.00 2.29
N ASN A 59 21.00 -22.82 2.60
CA ASN A 59 19.57 -22.57 2.72
C ASN A 59 18.94 -22.07 1.42
N TYR A 60 19.74 -21.70 0.41
CA TYR A 60 19.27 -21.09 -0.83
C TYR A 60 18.19 -21.92 -1.53
N GLN A 61 18.47 -23.22 -1.73
CA GLN A 61 17.56 -24.09 -2.47
C GLN A 61 16.19 -24.18 -1.77
N LYS A 62 16.20 -24.35 -0.45
CA LYS A 62 14.97 -24.42 0.34
C LYS A 62 14.20 -23.09 0.31
N TYR A 63 14.91 -21.97 0.47
CA TYR A 63 14.32 -20.64 0.44
C TYR A 63 13.64 -20.35 -0.91
N LYS A 64 14.30 -20.71 -2.01
CA LYS A 64 13.78 -20.56 -3.38
C LYS A 64 12.52 -21.41 -3.61
N GLU A 65 12.53 -22.67 -3.18
CA GLU A 65 11.37 -23.56 -3.30
C GLU A 65 10.14 -23.03 -2.53
N LEU A 66 10.36 -22.51 -1.33
CA LEU A 66 9.32 -21.87 -0.53
C LEU A 66 8.76 -20.65 -1.27
N HIS A 67 9.62 -19.74 -1.75
CA HIS A 67 9.17 -18.51 -2.40
C HIS A 67 8.62 -18.71 -3.83
N ALA A 68 8.86 -19.85 -4.46
CA ALA A 68 8.14 -20.24 -5.67
C ALA A 68 6.67 -20.64 -5.38
N ASN A 69 6.35 -20.94 -4.12
CA ASN A 69 5.05 -21.45 -3.68
C ASN A 69 4.54 -20.70 -2.44
N VAL A 70 4.68 -19.36 -2.43
CA VAL A 70 4.20 -18.53 -1.31
C VAL A 70 2.71 -18.78 -1.08
N TRP A 71 2.32 -18.92 0.19
CA TRP A 71 0.94 -19.19 0.55
C TRP A 71 0.03 -18.01 0.14
N PRO A 72 -1.13 -18.28 -0.50
CA PRO A 72 -2.05 -17.23 -0.92
C PRO A 72 -2.46 -16.27 0.20
N GLU A 73 -2.60 -16.77 1.42
CA GLU A 73 -2.98 -15.97 2.60
C GLU A 73 -1.90 -14.95 2.98
N VAL A 74 -0.62 -15.29 2.81
CA VAL A 74 0.50 -14.38 3.06
C VAL A 74 0.53 -13.29 1.98
N LEU A 75 0.31 -13.66 0.72
CA LEU A 75 0.22 -12.70 -0.39
C LEU A 75 -0.99 -11.76 -0.23
N ASP A 76 -2.13 -12.29 0.18
CA ASP A 76 -3.34 -11.50 0.48
C ASP A 76 -3.09 -10.52 1.63
N ARG A 77 -2.43 -10.95 2.70
CA ARG A 77 -2.03 -10.06 3.81
C ARG A 77 -1.15 -8.91 3.35
N LEU A 78 -0.11 -9.19 2.55
CA LEU A 78 0.76 -8.15 1.97
C LEU A 78 -0.04 -7.18 1.09
N SER A 79 -0.94 -7.71 0.25
CA SER A 79 -1.78 -6.90 -0.63
C SER A 79 -2.72 -5.97 0.16
N LYS A 80 -3.37 -6.48 1.21
CA LYS A 80 -4.23 -5.69 2.13
C LYS A 80 -3.45 -4.64 2.91
N SER A 81 -2.18 -4.90 3.19
CA SER A 81 -1.24 -3.95 3.82
C SER A 81 -0.55 -3.01 2.81
N ASN A 82 -1.16 -2.80 1.64
CA ASN A 82 -0.73 -1.82 0.63
C ASN A 82 0.69 -2.04 0.07
N ILE A 83 1.20 -3.27 0.11
CA ILE A 83 2.49 -3.65 -0.47
C ILE A 83 2.29 -4.07 -1.93
N ARG A 84 3.04 -3.48 -2.85
CA ARG A 84 3.01 -3.70 -4.30
C ARG A 84 4.41 -3.94 -4.82
N ASN A 85 4.49 -4.54 -6.01
CA ASN A 85 5.75 -4.77 -6.73
C ASN A 85 6.85 -5.37 -5.82
N TYR A 86 6.48 -6.34 -4.96
CA TYR A 86 7.40 -6.89 -3.99
C TYR A 86 8.29 -7.95 -4.65
N VAL A 87 9.59 -7.67 -4.71
CA VAL A 87 10.61 -8.54 -5.30
C VAL A 87 11.70 -8.84 -4.26
N ILE A 88 12.20 -10.07 -4.27
CA ILE A 88 13.37 -10.49 -3.49
C ILE A 88 14.40 -11.09 -4.44
N TYR A 89 15.59 -10.50 -4.48
CA TYR A 89 16.74 -10.96 -5.25
C TYR A 89 17.70 -11.72 -4.33
N TYR A 90 18.41 -12.71 -4.85
CA TYR A 90 19.53 -13.37 -4.17
C TYR A 90 20.81 -13.17 -4.97
N SER A 91 21.91 -12.80 -4.31
CA SER A 91 23.25 -12.76 -4.91
C SER A 91 24.04 -13.98 -4.45
N ASN A 92 24.47 -14.81 -5.41
CA ASN A 92 25.33 -15.97 -5.14
C ASN A 92 26.71 -15.55 -4.64
N GLU A 93 27.18 -14.37 -5.05
CA GLU A 93 28.50 -13.83 -4.76
C GLU A 93 28.62 -13.39 -3.29
N THR A 94 27.53 -12.88 -2.72
CA THR A 94 27.51 -12.30 -1.37
C THR A 94 26.67 -13.10 -0.39
N SER A 95 25.87 -14.07 -0.87
CA SER A 95 24.89 -14.82 -0.06
C SER A 95 23.89 -13.89 0.64
N LEU A 96 23.51 -12.80 -0.05
CA LEU A 96 22.56 -11.81 0.45
C LEU A 96 21.25 -11.88 -0.32
N LEU A 97 20.17 -11.66 0.42
CA LEU A 97 18.88 -11.33 -0.16
C LEU A 97 18.68 -9.81 -0.13
N PHE A 98 18.24 -9.25 -1.26
CA PHE A 98 17.81 -7.86 -1.39
C PHE A 98 16.32 -7.83 -1.67
N SER A 99 15.56 -7.16 -0.82
CA SER A 99 14.12 -7.03 -0.94
C SER A 99 13.76 -5.61 -1.38
N HIS A 100 12.87 -5.47 -2.35
CA HIS A 100 12.31 -4.20 -2.80
C HIS A 100 10.79 -4.29 -2.85
N PHE A 101 10.07 -3.33 -2.27
CA PHE A 101 8.65 -3.18 -2.51
C PHE A 101 8.23 -1.71 -2.58
N GLU A 102 7.05 -1.49 -3.16
CA GLU A 102 6.36 -0.22 -3.22
C GLU A 102 5.18 -0.22 -2.25
N TYR A 103 5.14 0.77 -1.37
CA TYR A 103 4.03 1.00 -0.45
C TYR A 103 3.13 2.11 -0.99
N ILE A 104 1.84 1.81 -1.11
CA ILE A 104 0.83 2.74 -1.66
C ILE A 104 -0.18 3.23 -0.61
N GLY A 105 0.01 2.86 0.66
CA GLY A 105 -0.90 3.21 1.74
C GLY A 105 -0.58 4.57 2.37
N THR A 106 -1.32 4.91 3.43
CA THR A 106 -1.18 6.19 4.15
C THR A 106 -0.73 6.03 5.60
N ASN A 107 -0.62 4.80 6.12
CA ASN A 107 -0.20 4.51 7.49
C ASN A 107 0.69 3.26 7.54
N TYR A 108 1.96 3.45 7.17
CA TYR A 108 2.94 2.37 7.08
C TYR A 108 3.07 1.58 8.38
N ALA A 109 3.10 2.27 9.53
CA ALA A 109 3.24 1.62 10.82
C ALA A 109 2.06 0.68 11.14
N ALA A 110 0.82 1.12 10.86
CA ALA A 110 -0.36 0.27 11.06
C ALA A 110 -0.36 -0.94 10.12
N ASP A 111 0.01 -0.75 8.85
CA ASP A 111 0.04 -1.83 7.85
C ASP A 111 1.13 -2.86 8.14
N MET A 112 2.31 -2.43 8.58
CA MET A 112 3.39 -3.33 9.01
C MET A 112 3.02 -4.08 10.29
N LYS A 113 2.33 -3.41 11.23
CA LYS A 113 1.80 -4.08 12.43
C LYS A 113 0.77 -5.14 12.05
N ALA A 114 -0.13 -4.85 11.11
CA ALA A 114 -1.13 -5.80 10.64
C ALA A 114 -0.52 -7.05 9.98
N ILE A 115 0.65 -6.93 9.34
CA ILE A 115 1.45 -8.06 8.84
C ILE A 115 2.05 -8.84 10.02
N ALA A 116 2.67 -8.14 10.97
CA ALA A 116 3.33 -8.76 12.12
C ALA A 116 2.36 -9.48 13.08
N ASP A 117 1.11 -9.04 13.14
CA ASP A 117 0.06 -9.68 13.95
C ASP A 117 -0.66 -10.83 13.22
N ASP A 118 -0.44 -11.02 11.91
CA ASP A 118 -1.19 -11.99 11.11
C ASP A 118 -0.75 -13.44 11.38
N PRO A 119 -1.66 -14.34 11.79
CA PRO A 119 -1.29 -15.71 12.15
C PRO A 119 -0.61 -16.49 11.01
N LYS A 120 -1.04 -16.30 9.76
CA LYS A 120 -0.47 -17.00 8.61
C LYS A 120 0.91 -16.48 8.24
N THR A 121 1.12 -15.19 8.38
CA THR A 121 2.43 -14.56 8.26
C THR A 121 3.39 -15.07 9.35
N LEU A 122 2.94 -15.17 10.60
CA LEU A 122 3.74 -15.71 11.69
C LEU A 122 4.12 -17.19 11.46
N GLU A 123 3.20 -18.02 10.98
CA GLU A 123 3.49 -19.40 10.57
C GLU A 123 4.52 -19.46 9.44
N TRP A 124 4.37 -18.59 8.44
CA TRP A 124 5.31 -18.48 7.32
C TRP A 124 6.71 -18.06 7.78
N TRP A 125 6.81 -17.08 8.67
CA TRP A 125 8.08 -16.62 9.25
C TRP A 125 8.73 -17.68 10.14
N ARG A 126 7.97 -18.50 10.84
CA ARG A 126 8.53 -19.63 11.62
C ARG A 126 9.33 -20.61 10.74
N ILE A 127 8.97 -20.73 9.46
CA ILE A 127 9.69 -21.57 8.50
C ILE A 127 10.87 -20.82 7.86
N ASN A 128 10.69 -19.53 7.55
CA ASN A 128 11.67 -18.76 6.78
C ASN A 128 12.76 -18.08 7.61
N CYS A 129 12.44 -17.57 8.81
CA CYS A 129 13.42 -16.91 9.68
C CYS A 129 14.64 -17.80 9.99
N PRO A 130 14.50 -19.11 10.30
CA PRO A 130 15.64 -19.99 10.53
C PRO A 130 16.56 -20.19 9.32
N LEU A 131 16.09 -19.87 8.11
CA LEU A 131 16.90 -19.94 6.90
C LEU A 131 17.81 -18.71 6.72
N GLN A 132 17.54 -17.64 7.45
CA GLN A 132 18.12 -16.31 7.26
C GLN A 132 19.00 -15.91 8.44
N GLU A 133 19.88 -14.94 8.23
CA GLU A 133 20.61 -14.28 9.33
C GLU A 133 20.47 -12.77 9.22
N SER A 134 19.93 -12.15 10.28
CA SER A 134 19.81 -10.70 10.36
C SER A 134 21.14 -10.03 10.67
N PHE A 135 21.34 -8.85 10.08
CA PHE A 135 22.48 -7.97 10.42
C PHE A 135 22.27 -7.16 11.71
N THR A 136 21.01 -6.86 12.04
CA THR A 136 20.66 -5.84 13.03
C THR A 136 19.71 -6.36 14.10
N TRP A 137 19.30 -7.63 14.03
CA TRP A 137 18.48 -8.26 15.06
C TRP A 137 19.28 -8.48 16.34
N THR A 138 18.75 -7.96 17.45
CA THR A 138 19.37 -8.08 18.78
C THR A 138 18.40 -8.61 19.83
N ASP A 139 17.13 -8.84 19.48
CA ASP A 139 16.14 -9.39 20.40
C ASP A 139 16.36 -10.89 20.60
N SER A 140 16.21 -11.33 21.85
CA SER A 140 16.27 -12.75 22.20
C SER A 140 15.14 -13.57 21.59
N LYS A 141 13.98 -12.94 21.33
CA LYS A 141 12.83 -13.57 20.67
C LYS A 141 13.01 -13.49 19.16
N GLN A 142 12.55 -14.51 18.46
CA GLN A 142 12.48 -14.48 17.00
C GLN A 142 11.37 -13.52 16.52
N LEU A 143 11.44 -13.10 15.26
CA LEU A 143 10.41 -12.22 14.66
C LEU A 143 9.00 -12.80 14.82
N TYR A 144 8.83 -14.09 14.54
CA TYR A 144 7.55 -14.78 14.65
C TYR A 144 7.08 -15.05 16.09
N GLU A 145 7.87 -14.65 17.08
CA GLU A 145 7.54 -14.72 18.52
C GLU A 145 7.23 -13.32 19.10
N GLY A 146 7.15 -12.30 18.24
CA GLY A 146 6.92 -10.91 18.64
C GLY A 146 8.18 -10.22 19.17
N GLY A 147 9.36 -10.67 18.78
CA GLY A 147 10.60 -9.91 19.01
C GLY A 147 10.58 -8.57 18.27
N THR A 148 11.39 -7.63 18.73
CA THR A 148 11.39 -6.24 18.26
C THR A 148 12.70 -5.88 17.57
N GLY A 149 12.64 -4.96 16.61
CA GLY A 149 13.78 -4.51 15.82
C GLY A 149 13.62 -4.82 14.33
N ASN A 150 14.70 -4.66 13.58
CA ASN A 150 14.71 -4.83 12.13
C ASN A 150 15.23 -6.23 11.78
N TRP A 151 14.33 -7.16 11.46
CA TRP A 151 14.76 -8.49 11.00
C TRP A 151 15.54 -8.37 9.69
N TRP A 152 15.00 -7.64 8.73
CA TRP A 152 15.71 -7.19 7.54
C TRP A 152 16.35 -5.82 7.80
N ALA A 153 17.61 -5.63 7.44
CA ALA A 153 18.28 -4.35 7.61
C ALA A 153 17.79 -3.34 6.56
N PRO A 154 17.27 -2.16 6.95
CA PRO A 154 16.77 -1.19 6.00
C PRO A 154 17.90 -0.59 5.18
N MET A 155 17.60 -0.25 3.92
CA MET A 155 18.51 0.45 3.01
C MET A 155 17.99 1.85 2.68
N GLN A 156 18.90 2.79 2.49
CA GLN A 156 18.55 4.14 2.04
C GLN A 156 18.41 4.17 0.51
N GLU A 157 17.25 4.60 0.02
CA GLU A 157 17.13 4.98 -1.39
C GLU A 157 17.95 6.25 -1.63
N VAL A 158 18.95 6.15 -2.51
CA VAL A 158 19.83 7.28 -2.88
C VAL A 158 19.51 7.84 -4.26
N PHE A 159 18.75 7.11 -5.07
CA PHE A 159 18.41 7.48 -6.45
C PHE A 159 17.18 6.70 -6.93
N HIS A 160 16.33 7.38 -7.71
CA HIS A 160 15.26 6.79 -8.51
C HIS A 160 14.97 7.71 -9.70
N ASP A 161 14.85 7.16 -10.90
CA ASP A 161 14.50 7.93 -12.10
C ASP A 161 12.97 8.09 -12.18
N GLY A 162 12.45 9.05 -11.39
CA GLY A 162 11.01 9.32 -11.27
C GLY A 162 10.62 10.76 -10.89
N HIS A 163 11.53 11.65 -10.46
CA HIS A 163 11.48 13.13 -10.42
C HIS A 163 12.91 13.71 -10.24
N SER A 164 13.12 15.03 -10.47
CA SER A 164 14.42 15.73 -10.53
C SER A 164 15.45 15.38 -9.44
N ALA A 165 16.72 15.33 -9.85
CA ALA A 165 17.90 14.93 -9.08
C ALA A 165 17.84 15.32 -7.59
N VAL A 166 18.03 14.31 -6.73
CA VAL A 166 18.25 14.49 -5.29
C VAL A 166 19.52 15.34 -5.13
N LYS A 167 19.39 16.55 -4.59
CA LYS A 167 20.54 17.22 -3.97
C LYS A 167 20.86 16.40 -2.73
N PHE A 168 21.89 15.56 -2.82
CA PHE A 168 22.56 15.04 -1.64
C PHE A 168 22.93 16.26 -0.78
N LEU A 169 22.31 16.39 0.40
CA LEU A 169 22.78 17.30 1.44
C LEU A 169 24.01 16.69 2.10
#